data_AF-A0NS59-F1
#
_entry.id   AF-A0NS59-F1
#
_cell.length_a   1.000
_cell.length_b   1.000
_cell.length_c   1.000
_cell.angle_alpha   90.00
_cell.angle_beta   90.00
_cell.angle_gamma   90.00
#
_symmetry.space_group_name_H-M   'P 1'
#
loop_
_entity.id
_entity.type
_entity.pdbx_description
1 polymer ?
#
loop_
_entity_poly.entity_id
_entity_poly.type
_entity_poly.pdbx_seq_one_letter_code
_entity_poly.pdbx_strand_id
1 'polypeptide(L)'
;MRTLPFLVFFLIMASGAPAATRLVTKDEAKLIVSDMLEQAEPLHLELFDLDPSLEDVLLKGKIISIGNKLTAISTSYTQALERDLASGATMHPAGGKQSQLAPLWMCENAVSQLSKFAETLVDVDRQIQNPMYLARTYFGFLSNREDCRYQMGEDPPENLKQPSDLYRKYLDRLKNTLLDMRKLDDPVYFKEARSDPAEWVLLQRKLFWTLQIGQRWPLYKLHSIMSNPRPYSPEKQKIVDRFRACQSLQTSFDRLFDRFTASIFFNQPPLLDSRSLSKLLGEMNECEDLLADR
;
A
#
# COMPACT_ATOMS: atom_id res chain seq x y z
N MET A 1 16.41 23.72 59.80
CA MET A 1 16.22 22.34 59.30
C MET A 1 14.73 22.05 59.38
N ARG A 2 14.03 22.01 58.24
CA ARG A 2 13.50 20.77 57.59
C ARG A 2 12.47 20.08 58.49
N THR A 3 11.19 19.90 58.15
CA THR A 3 10.54 19.66 56.86
C THR A 3 9.01 19.74 57.04
N LEU A 4 8.28 20.25 56.04
CA LEU A 4 6.84 20.08 55.88
C LEU A 4 6.45 18.59 55.93
N PRO A 5 5.33 18.20 56.57
CA PRO A 5 4.68 16.95 56.21
C PRO A 5 3.85 17.15 54.94
N PHE A 6 4.16 16.29 53.97
CA PHE A 6 3.60 16.17 52.64
C PHE A 6 2.08 16.00 52.63
N LEU A 7 1.44 16.76 51.77
CA LEU A 7 0.05 16.68 51.37
C LEU A 7 -0.01 15.79 50.12
N VAL A 8 -0.11 14.47 50.26
CA VAL A 8 -0.41 13.54 49.14
C VAL A 8 -1.09 12.30 49.70
N PHE A 9 -2.37 12.11 49.37
CA PHE A 9 -2.96 10.89 48.79
C PHE A 9 -4.50 11.01 48.83
N PHE A 10 -5.06 11.81 47.91
CA PHE A 10 -6.40 11.53 47.41
C PHE A 10 -6.26 10.42 46.38
N LEU A 11 -6.60 9.21 46.79
CA LEU A 11 -6.89 8.10 45.88
C LEU A 11 -8.13 8.50 45.05
N ILE A 12 -7.90 9.10 43.89
CA ILE A 12 -8.90 9.13 42.83
C ILE A 12 -8.96 7.72 42.26
N MET A 13 -9.70 6.84 42.92
CA MET A 13 -10.38 5.76 42.21
C MET A 13 -11.56 6.41 41.50
N ALA A 14 -11.28 7.03 40.34
CA ALA A 14 -12.30 7.21 39.34
C ALA A 14 -12.63 5.80 38.84
N SER A 15 -13.57 5.15 39.53
CA SER A 15 -14.34 4.05 39.00
C SER A 15 -15.00 4.57 37.73
N GLY A 16 -14.37 4.33 36.58
CA GLY A 16 -15.03 4.47 35.30
C GLY A 16 -16.19 3.48 35.32
N ALA A 17 -17.40 3.98 35.61
CA ALA A 17 -18.60 3.26 35.23
C ALA A 17 -18.40 2.82 33.78
N PRO A 18 -18.63 1.54 33.42
CA PRO A 18 -18.47 1.11 32.04
C PRO A 18 -19.30 2.08 31.20
N ALA A 19 -18.64 2.82 30.32
CA ALA A 19 -19.30 3.76 29.45
C ALA A 19 -20.44 2.98 28.78
N ALA A 20 -21.68 3.44 28.96
CA ALA A 20 -22.85 2.75 28.46
C ALA A 20 -22.59 2.37 27.00
N THR A 21 -22.56 1.07 26.71
CA THR A 21 -22.28 0.54 25.38
C THR A 21 -23.38 1.04 24.47
N ARG A 22 -23.04 2.06 23.68
CA ARG A 22 -23.94 2.71 22.73
C ARG A 22 -23.43 2.42 21.33
N LEU A 23 -24.36 2.40 20.39
CA LEU A 23 -24.05 2.28 18.98
C LEU A 23 -23.12 3.42 18.54
N VAL A 24 -22.15 3.06 17.71
CA VAL A 24 -21.23 4.01 17.11
C VAL A 24 -22.01 4.83 16.09
N THR A 25 -21.98 6.15 16.25
CA THR A 25 -22.62 7.06 15.29
C THR A 25 -21.79 7.17 14.01
N LYS A 26 -22.38 7.72 12.93
CA LYS A 26 -21.66 7.93 11.67
C LYS A 26 -20.45 8.84 11.84
N ASP A 27 -20.59 9.91 12.61
CA ASP A 27 -19.50 10.87 12.86
C ASP A 27 -18.40 10.25 13.72
N GLU A 28 -18.79 9.44 14.72
CA GLU A 28 -17.84 8.69 15.56
C GLU A 28 -17.08 7.63 14.76
N ALA A 29 -17.75 6.88 13.87
CA ALA A 29 -17.10 5.92 12.97
C ALA A 29 -16.09 6.61 12.05
N LYS A 30 -16.44 7.78 11.50
CA LYS A 30 -15.54 8.59 10.69
C LYS A 30 -14.31 9.06 11.48
N LEU A 31 -14.50 9.53 12.71
CA LEU A 31 -13.41 9.97 13.57
C LEU A 31 -12.44 8.82 13.90
N ILE A 32 -12.96 7.66 14.28
CA ILE A 32 -12.16 6.46 14.58
C ILE A 32 -11.29 6.08 13.38
N VAL A 33 -11.88 6.03 12.18
CA VAL A 33 -11.18 5.65 10.96
C VAL A 33 -10.18 6.70 10.51
N SER A 34 -10.52 7.99 10.64
CA SER A 34 -9.61 9.09 10.32
C SER A 34 -8.38 9.07 11.21
N ASP A 35 -8.58 8.95 12.52
CA ASP A 35 -7.50 8.87 13.52
C ASP A 35 -6.60 7.65 13.27
N MET A 36 -7.20 6.49 12.97
CA MET A 36 -6.47 5.28 12.62
C MET A 36 -5.57 5.49 11.39
N LEU A 37 -6.07 6.12 10.33
CA LEU A 37 -5.27 6.42 9.12
C LEU A 37 -4.19 7.48 9.38
N GLU A 38 -4.50 8.52 10.15
CA GLU A 38 -3.57 9.60 10.51
C GLU A 38 -2.39 9.06 11.32
N GLN A 39 -2.63 8.10 12.23
CA GLN A 39 -1.57 7.43 12.97
C GLN A 39 -0.75 6.45 12.11
N ALA A 40 -1.38 5.81 11.11
CA ALA A 40 -0.71 4.87 10.22
C ALA A 40 0.17 5.54 9.16
N GLU A 41 -0.16 6.78 8.74
CA GLU A 41 0.58 7.52 7.71
C GLU A 41 2.06 7.78 8.07
N PRO A 42 2.43 8.33 9.24
CA PRO A 42 3.84 8.53 9.58
C PRO A 42 4.60 7.20 9.67
N LEU A 43 3.93 6.10 10.07
CA LEU A 43 4.53 4.77 10.12
C LEU A 43 4.76 4.18 8.72
N HIS A 44 3.84 4.45 7.78
CA HIS A 44 4.04 4.12 6.37
C HIS A 44 5.26 4.86 5.81
N LEU A 45 5.36 6.17 6.05
CA LEU A 45 6.51 6.97 5.60
C LEU A 45 7.81 6.48 6.26
N GLU A 46 7.79 6.20 7.56
CA GLU A 46 8.96 5.65 8.28
C GLU A 46 9.41 4.32 7.70
N LEU A 47 8.49 3.40 7.38
CA LEU A 47 8.79 2.14 6.69
C LEU A 47 9.38 2.37 5.29
N PHE A 48 8.91 3.40 4.59
CA PHE A 48 9.34 3.70 3.23
C PHE A 48 10.71 4.37 3.14
N ASP A 49 11.02 5.21 4.12
CA ASP A 49 12.27 5.92 4.25
C ASP A 49 13.31 5.13 5.06
N LEU A 50 13.05 3.85 5.35
CA LEU A 50 14.03 2.97 5.97
C LEU A 50 15.27 2.89 5.09
N ASP A 51 16.41 3.28 5.67
CA ASP A 51 17.70 3.15 5.02
C ASP A 51 18.10 1.66 4.98
N PRO A 52 18.16 1.03 3.79
CA PRO A 52 18.51 -0.37 3.67
C PRO A 52 19.98 -0.65 4.03
N SER A 53 20.82 0.40 4.17
CA SER A 53 22.23 0.29 4.59
C SER A 53 22.44 0.20 6.11
N LEU A 54 21.37 0.33 6.91
CA LEU A 54 21.42 0.09 8.35
C LEU A 54 21.86 -1.34 8.66
N GLU A 55 22.59 -1.51 9.77
CA GLU A 55 22.90 -2.84 10.30
C GLU A 55 21.62 -3.68 10.47
N ASP A 56 21.68 -4.95 10.05
CA ASP A 56 20.52 -5.83 9.93
C ASP A 56 19.72 -5.96 11.24
N VAL A 57 20.40 -5.94 12.39
CA VAL A 57 19.77 -5.97 13.72
C VAL A 57 19.00 -4.68 14.01
N LEU A 58 19.58 -3.52 13.70
CA LEU A 58 18.94 -2.22 13.91
C LEU A 58 17.76 -2.04 12.96
N LEU A 59 17.92 -2.44 11.70
CA LEU A 59 16.88 -2.40 10.68
C LEU A 59 15.68 -3.27 11.08
N LYS A 60 15.91 -4.53 11.47
CA LYS A 60 14.86 -5.44 11.96
C LYS A 60 14.17 -4.90 13.21
N GLY A 61 14.94 -4.38 14.16
CA GLY A 61 14.39 -3.79 15.38
C GLY A 61 13.42 -2.62 15.10
N LYS A 62 13.76 -1.75 14.14
CA LYS A 62 12.88 -0.65 13.69
C LYS A 62 11.61 -1.20 13.03
N ILE A 63 11.74 -2.14 12.10
CA ILE A 63 10.59 -2.72 11.38
C ILE A 63 9.62 -3.39 12.37
N ILE A 64 10.12 -4.17 13.33
CA ILE A 64 9.31 -4.81 14.37
C ILE A 64 8.59 -3.76 15.22
N SER A 65 9.29 -2.69 15.63
CA SER A 65 8.69 -1.60 16.38
C SER A 65 7.52 -0.95 15.62
N ILE A 66 7.70 -0.70 14.32
CA ILE A 66 6.65 -0.13 13.48
C ILE A 66 5.47 -1.12 13.33
N GLY A 67 5.74 -2.40 13.06
CA GLY A 67 4.71 -3.44 12.96
C GLY A 67 3.85 -3.56 14.22
N ASN A 68 4.47 -3.47 15.40
CA ASN A 68 3.76 -3.48 16.68
C ASN A 68 2.83 -2.26 16.83
N LYS A 69 3.28 -1.07 16.42
CA LYS A 69 2.45 0.15 16.44
C LYS A 69 1.25 0.01 15.50
N LEU A 70 1.46 -0.49 14.28
CA LEU A 70 0.38 -0.73 13.31
C LEU A 70 -0.64 -1.75 13.82
N THR A 71 -0.19 -2.81 14.48
CA THR A 71 -1.08 -3.81 15.11
C THR A 71 -1.93 -3.18 16.21
N ALA A 72 -1.34 -2.31 17.04
CA ALA A 72 -2.07 -1.59 18.10
C ALA A 72 -3.16 -0.64 17.53
N ILE A 73 -2.84 0.06 16.43
CA ILE A 73 -3.78 0.91 15.70
C ILE A 73 -4.96 0.07 15.18
N SER A 74 -4.70 -1.05 14.49
CA SER A 74 -5.75 -1.96 13.97
C SER A 74 -6.63 -2.54 15.09
N THR A 75 -6.01 -2.90 16.22
CA THR A 75 -6.70 -3.46 17.39
C THR A 75 -7.75 -2.49 17.95
N SER A 76 -7.44 -1.18 17.96
CA SER A 76 -8.36 -0.16 18.47
C SER A 76 -9.64 -0.06 17.63
N TYR A 77 -9.54 -0.18 16.31
CA TYR A 77 -10.70 -0.27 15.42
C TYR A 77 -11.50 -1.55 15.67
N THR A 78 -10.84 -2.70 15.77
CA THR A 78 -11.50 -4.00 16.00
C THR A 78 -12.30 -3.98 17.29
N GLN A 79 -11.72 -3.43 18.37
CA GLN A 79 -12.43 -3.26 19.64
C GLN A 79 -13.62 -2.30 19.54
N ALA A 80 -13.53 -1.24 18.72
CA ALA A 80 -14.67 -0.35 18.46
C ALA A 80 -15.79 -1.08 17.70
N LEU A 81 -15.45 -1.87 16.68
CA LEU A 81 -16.41 -2.67 15.92
C LEU A 81 -17.09 -3.71 16.83
N GLU A 82 -16.32 -4.44 17.63
CA GLU A 82 -16.85 -5.43 18.59
C GLU A 82 -17.82 -4.78 19.59
N ARG A 83 -17.49 -3.59 20.11
CA ARG A 83 -18.39 -2.83 21.00
C ARG A 83 -19.67 -2.39 20.29
N ASP A 84 -19.57 -1.96 19.03
CA ASP A 84 -20.72 -1.57 18.22
C ASP A 84 -21.66 -2.77 18.01
N LEU A 85 -21.10 -3.93 17.66
CA LEU A 85 -21.84 -5.19 17.51
C LEU A 85 -22.49 -5.64 18.83
N ALA A 86 -21.76 -5.55 19.95
CA ALA A 86 -22.29 -5.85 21.28
C ALA A 86 -23.44 -4.89 21.70
N SER A 87 -23.49 -3.69 21.12
CA SER A 87 -24.55 -2.69 21.34
C SER A 87 -25.78 -2.91 20.44
N GLY A 88 -25.81 -4.01 19.70
CA GLY A 88 -26.95 -4.42 18.86
C GLY A 88 -26.84 -4.02 17.39
N ALA A 89 -25.64 -3.64 16.91
CA ALA A 89 -25.39 -3.43 15.50
C ALA A 89 -25.27 -4.76 14.73
N THR A 90 -25.67 -4.78 13.47
CA THR A 90 -25.43 -5.89 12.53
C THR A 90 -24.37 -5.52 11.48
N MET A 91 -23.58 -6.50 11.05
CA MET A 91 -22.63 -6.34 9.93
C MET A 91 -23.32 -6.38 8.56
N HIS A 92 -24.48 -7.03 8.45
CA HIS A 92 -25.21 -7.22 7.19
C HIS A 92 -26.58 -6.54 7.20
N PRO A 93 -27.07 -6.07 6.03
CA PRO A 93 -28.40 -5.51 5.90
C PRO A 93 -29.44 -6.64 5.85
N ALA A 94 -29.69 -7.26 6.99
CA ALA A 94 -30.79 -8.19 7.18
C ALA A 94 -31.58 -7.71 8.41
N GLY A 95 -32.48 -6.74 8.21
CA GLY A 95 -33.43 -6.22 9.20
C GLY A 95 -32.86 -5.93 10.59
N GLY A 96 -32.46 -4.70 10.87
CA GLY A 96 -31.92 -4.29 12.17
C GLY A 96 -31.14 -2.98 12.11
N LYS A 97 -30.58 -2.53 13.24
CA LYS A 97 -29.66 -1.39 13.26
C LYS A 97 -28.29 -1.85 12.73
N GLN A 98 -27.74 -1.16 11.75
CA GLN A 98 -26.49 -1.53 11.09
C GLN A 98 -25.28 -0.79 11.69
N SER A 99 -24.15 -1.48 11.81
CA SER A 99 -22.88 -0.87 12.25
C SER A 99 -22.46 0.25 11.30
N GLN A 100 -22.02 1.38 11.86
CA GLN A 100 -21.45 2.48 11.08
C GLN A 100 -19.97 2.24 10.74
N LEU A 101 -19.30 1.34 11.46
CA LEU A 101 -17.92 0.93 11.20
C LEU A 101 -17.85 -0.13 10.10
N ALA A 102 -18.81 -1.07 10.03
CA ALA A 102 -18.78 -2.16 9.05
C ALA A 102 -18.59 -1.70 7.57
N PRO A 103 -19.19 -0.60 7.09
CA PRO A 103 -18.95 -0.10 5.73
C PRO A 103 -17.53 0.40 5.48
N LEU A 104 -16.77 0.73 6.53
CA LEU A 104 -15.41 1.30 6.48
C LEU A 104 -14.31 0.25 6.73
N TRP A 105 -14.64 -1.04 6.63
CA TRP A 105 -13.69 -2.13 6.89
C TRP A 105 -12.44 -2.09 5.99
N MET A 106 -12.50 -1.47 4.81
CA MET A 106 -11.34 -1.27 3.94
C MET A 106 -10.25 -0.43 4.63
N CYS A 107 -10.64 0.48 5.51
CA CYS A 107 -9.71 1.29 6.27
C CYS A 107 -8.87 0.44 7.23
N GLU A 108 -9.51 -0.49 7.95
CA GLU A 108 -8.82 -1.43 8.82
C GLU A 108 -7.94 -2.38 8.00
N ASN A 109 -8.49 -2.89 6.89
CA ASN A 109 -7.73 -3.77 6.00
C ASN A 109 -6.49 -3.05 5.41
N ALA A 110 -6.53 -1.74 5.22
CA ALA A 110 -5.35 -0.97 4.83
C ALA A 110 -4.24 -1.10 5.89
N VAL A 111 -4.54 -0.75 7.15
CA VAL A 111 -3.57 -0.83 8.26
C VAL A 111 -3.09 -2.27 8.48
N SER A 112 -3.99 -3.24 8.41
CA SER A 112 -3.67 -4.67 8.51
C SER A 112 -2.68 -5.12 7.43
N GLN A 113 -2.87 -4.69 6.18
CA GLN A 113 -1.94 -5.01 5.08
C GLN A 113 -0.58 -4.32 5.26
N LEU A 114 -0.55 -3.10 5.80
CA LEU A 114 0.70 -2.42 6.11
C LEU A 114 1.47 -3.14 7.23
N SER A 115 0.75 -3.67 8.22
CA SER A 115 1.35 -4.52 9.27
C SER A 115 1.94 -5.80 8.68
N LYS A 116 1.20 -6.53 7.83
CA LYS A 116 1.68 -7.74 7.14
C LYS A 116 2.88 -7.45 6.23
N PHE A 117 2.88 -6.28 5.60
CA PHE A 117 4.01 -5.80 4.83
C PHE A 117 5.25 -5.62 5.72
N ALA A 118 5.12 -4.91 6.85
CA ALA A 118 6.21 -4.76 7.82
C ALA A 118 6.72 -6.12 8.34
N GLU A 119 5.83 -7.06 8.69
CA GLU A 119 6.21 -8.42 9.09
C GLU A 119 7.04 -9.13 8.02
N THR A 120 6.64 -9.00 6.75
CA THR A 120 7.36 -9.61 5.63
C THR A 120 8.74 -8.95 5.42
N LEU A 121 8.89 -7.66 5.77
CA LEU A 121 10.18 -6.96 5.72
C LEU A 121 11.16 -7.38 6.82
N VAL A 122 10.73 -8.05 7.88
CA VAL A 122 11.65 -8.58 8.90
C VAL A 122 12.38 -9.83 8.38
N ASP A 123 11.73 -10.61 7.53
CA ASP A 123 12.21 -11.91 7.06
C ASP A 123 12.89 -11.80 5.69
N VAL A 124 14.21 -11.60 5.72
CA VAL A 124 15.07 -11.43 4.53
C VAL A 124 14.99 -12.64 3.60
N ASP A 125 14.96 -13.85 4.15
CA ASP A 125 14.88 -15.07 3.34
C ASP A 125 13.54 -15.13 2.61
N ARG A 126 12.46 -14.72 3.27
CA ARG A 126 11.13 -14.63 2.67
C ARG A 126 10.99 -13.50 1.66
N GLN A 127 11.75 -12.40 1.80
CA GLN A 127 11.84 -11.36 0.77
C GLN A 127 12.46 -11.90 -0.51
N ILE A 128 13.54 -12.68 -0.37
CA ILE A 128 14.28 -13.25 -1.50
C ILE A 128 13.49 -14.40 -2.13
N GLN A 129 12.85 -15.25 -1.33
CA GLN A 129 12.09 -16.39 -1.80
C GLN A 129 10.71 -16.01 -2.37
N ASN A 130 10.12 -14.91 -1.91
CA ASN A 130 8.78 -14.50 -2.33
C ASN A 130 8.63 -12.97 -2.50
N PRO A 131 9.40 -12.36 -3.44
CA PRO A 131 9.32 -10.93 -3.74
C PRO A 131 7.90 -10.50 -4.12
N MET A 132 7.13 -11.39 -4.75
CA MET A 132 5.75 -11.16 -5.14
C MET A 132 4.79 -11.01 -3.97
N TYR A 133 5.00 -11.76 -2.89
CA TYR A 133 4.18 -11.66 -1.69
C TYR A 133 4.37 -10.31 -0.99
N LEU A 134 5.62 -9.86 -0.87
CA LEU A 134 5.94 -8.56 -0.28
C LEU A 134 5.35 -7.40 -1.10
N ALA A 135 5.46 -7.47 -2.43
CA ALA A 135 4.83 -6.50 -3.31
C ALA A 135 3.29 -6.51 -3.12
N ARG A 136 2.68 -7.70 -3.08
CA ARG A 136 1.23 -7.88 -2.92
C ARG A 136 0.69 -7.30 -1.60
N THR A 137 1.37 -7.47 -0.47
CA THR A 137 0.92 -6.92 0.82
C THR A 137 1.00 -5.40 0.82
N TYR A 138 2.08 -4.82 0.28
CA TYR A 138 2.18 -3.37 0.12
C TYR A 138 1.08 -2.82 -0.79
N PHE A 139 0.79 -3.49 -1.91
CA PHE A 139 -0.32 -3.09 -2.79
C PHE A 139 -1.68 -3.23 -2.12
N GLY A 140 -1.87 -4.27 -1.31
CA GLY A 140 -3.06 -4.44 -0.49
C GLY A 140 -3.31 -3.20 0.38
N PHE A 141 -2.28 -2.74 1.10
CA PHE A 141 -2.36 -1.53 1.92
C PHE A 141 -2.78 -0.31 1.10
N LEU A 142 -2.06 -0.07 0.01
CA LEU A 142 -2.24 1.09 -0.84
C LEU A 142 -3.64 1.15 -1.47
N SER A 143 -4.13 0.04 -2.04
CA SER A 143 -5.47 -0.05 -2.61
C SER A 143 -6.54 0.22 -1.55
N ASN A 144 -6.44 -0.47 -0.42
CA ASN A 144 -7.41 -0.36 0.67
C ASN A 144 -7.43 1.05 1.28
N ARG A 145 -6.27 1.72 1.36
CA ARG A 145 -6.15 3.11 1.84
C ARG A 145 -6.95 4.06 0.94
N GLU A 146 -6.81 3.94 -0.37
CA GLU A 146 -7.53 4.81 -1.32
C GLU A 146 -9.03 4.49 -1.33
N ASP A 147 -9.41 3.21 -1.31
CA ASP A 147 -10.81 2.79 -1.19
C ASP A 147 -11.44 3.32 0.12
N CYS A 148 -10.68 3.31 1.22
CA CYS A 148 -11.10 3.90 2.49
C CYS A 148 -11.39 5.39 2.37
N ARG A 149 -10.46 6.18 1.80
CA ARG A 149 -10.64 7.63 1.60
C ARG A 149 -11.90 7.93 0.80
N TYR A 150 -12.15 7.15 -0.25
CA TYR A 150 -13.38 7.24 -1.03
C TYR A 150 -14.64 6.88 -0.20
N GLN A 151 -14.60 5.81 0.59
CA GLN A 151 -15.71 5.45 1.49
C GLN A 151 -15.99 6.53 2.55
N MET A 152 -14.95 7.26 2.96
CA MET A 152 -15.05 8.40 3.88
C MET A 152 -15.66 9.65 3.23
N GLY A 153 -15.77 9.67 1.90
CA GLY A 153 -16.31 10.75 1.10
C GLY A 153 -15.28 11.81 0.71
N GLU A 154 -13.98 11.48 0.75
CA GLU A 154 -12.94 12.34 0.20
C GLU A 154 -13.01 12.36 -1.34
N ASP A 155 -12.91 13.56 -1.92
CA ASP A 155 -12.78 13.70 -3.36
C ASP A 155 -11.42 13.19 -3.84
N PRO A 156 -11.36 12.61 -5.05
CA PRO A 156 -10.07 12.27 -5.65
C PRO A 156 -9.22 13.55 -5.83
N PRO A 157 -7.88 13.43 -5.73
CA PRO A 157 -6.97 14.56 -5.92
C PRO A 157 -7.26 15.36 -7.20
N GLU A 158 -7.08 16.69 -7.17
CA GLU A 158 -7.48 17.56 -8.30
C GLU A 158 -6.84 17.21 -9.64
N ASN A 159 -5.64 16.65 -9.60
CA ASN A 159 -4.88 16.20 -10.76
C ASN A 159 -5.29 14.81 -11.27
N LEU A 160 -6.42 14.27 -10.79
CA LEU A 160 -7.03 12.99 -11.12
C LEU A 160 -8.55 13.13 -11.34
N LYS A 161 -9.03 14.34 -11.67
CA LYS A 161 -10.46 14.65 -11.89
C LYS A 161 -11.06 13.87 -13.07
N GLN A 162 -10.27 13.57 -14.11
CA GLN A 162 -10.70 12.74 -15.23
C GLN A 162 -10.07 11.34 -15.18
N PRO A 163 -10.83 10.27 -15.51
CA PRO A 163 -10.26 8.92 -15.58
C PRO A 163 -9.13 8.74 -16.61
N SER A 164 -9.00 9.64 -17.60
CA SER A 164 -7.87 9.68 -18.54
C SER A 164 -6.57 10.25 -17.95
N ASP A 165 -6.64 11.21 -17.02
CA ASP A 165 -5.46 11.81 -16.37
C ASP A 165 -4.76 10.79 -15.47
N LEU A 166 -5.61 10.03 -14.79
CA LEU A 166 -5.30 8.81 -14.11
C LEU A 166 -4.48 7.89 -15.05
N TYR A 167 -5.03 7.56 -16.22
CA TYR A 167 -4.37 6.64 -17.14
C TYR A 167 -3.03 7.13 -17.74
N ARG A 168 -2.88 8.43 -18.03
CA ARG A 168 -1.58 8.96 -18.52
C ARG A 168 -0.48 8.80 -17.48
N LYS A 169 -0.79 9.04 -16.20
CA LYS A 169 0.15 8.78 -15.09
C LYS A 169 0.49 7.31 -14.95
N TYR A 170 -0.44 6.40 -15.27
CA TYR A 170 -0.17 4.96 -15.32
C TYR A 170 0.95 4.66 -16.33
N LEU A 171 0.77 5.13 -17.56
CA LEU A 171 1.72 4.87 -18.64
C LEU A 171 3.08 5.55 -18.43
N ASP A 172 3.10 6.81 -18.01
CA ASP A 172 4.34 7.52 -17.67
C ASP A 172 5.13 6.76 -16.60
N ARG A 173 4.44 6.14 -15.63
CA ARG A 173 5.09 5.40 -14.57
C ARG A 173 5.67 4.09 -15.05
N LEU A 174 4.91 3.29 -15.81
CA LEU A 174 5.43 2.07 -16.44
C LEU A 174 6.68 2.38 -17.27
N LYS A 175 6.67 3.51 -17.99
CA LYS A 175 7.76 3.92 -18.89
C LYS A 175 9.01 4.25 -18.09
N ASN A 176 8.85 4.98 -16.98
CA ASN A 176 9.94 5.25 -16.05
C ASN A 176 10.49 3.96 -15.41
N THR A 177 9.64 2.98 -15.07
CA THR A 177 10.11 1.69 -14.54
C THR A 177 10.96 0.96 -15.56
N LEU A 178 10.54 0.92 -16.83
CA LEU A 178 11.31 0.30 -17.91
C LEU A 178 12.65 1.00 -18.15
N LEU A 179 12.68 2.33 -18.07
CA LEU A 179 13.92 3.09 -18.18
C LEU A 179 14.89 2.76 -17.03
N ASP A 180 14.37 2.62 -15.81
CA ASP A 180 15.19 2.25 -14.66
C ASP A 180 15.67 0.81 -14.76
N MET A 181 14.81 -0.15 -15.13
CA MET A 181 15.23 -1.54 -15.42
C MET A 181 16.32 -1.57 -16.50
N ARG A 182 16.22 -0.75 -17.55
CA ARG A 182 17.22 -0.67 -18.63
C ARG A 182 18.57 -0.13 -18.17
N LYS A 183 18.58 0.89 -17.31
CA LYS A 183 19.83 1.38 -16.70
C LYS A 183 20.50 0.28 -15.88
N LEU A 184 19.67 -0.51 -15.19
CA LEU A 184 20.16 -1.60 -14.36
C LEU A 184 20.76 -2.70 -15.23
N ASP A 185 20.10 -3.12 -16.31
CA ASP A 185 20.56 -4.14 -17.29
C ASP A 185 21.94 -3.87 -17.95
N ASP A 186 22.64 -2.81 -17.56
CA ASP A 186 24.02 -2.53 -17.96
C ASP A 186 24.99 -3.59 -17.39
N PRO A 187 25.69 -4.36 -18.25
CA PRO A 187 26.65 -5.37 -17.82
C PRO A 187 27.79 -4.83 -16.95
N VAL A 188 28.18 -3.57 -17.11
CA VAL A 188 29.23 -2.93 -16.32
C VAL A 188 28.74 -2.66 -14.90
N TYR A 189 27.55 -2.08 -14.78
CA TYR A 189 26.90 -1.83 -13.49
C TYR A 189 26.66 -3.13 -12.70
N PHE A 190 26.14 -4.17 -13.37
CA PHE A 190 25.94 -5.48 -12.73
C PHE A 190 27.26 -6.14 -12.30
N LYS A 191 28.32 -6.01 -13.10
CA LYS A 191 29.61 -6.60 -12.78
C LYS A 191 30.26 -5.92 -11.57
N GLU A 192 30.19 -4.59 -11.48
CA GLU A 192 30.69 -3.83 -10.34
C GLU A 192 29.92 -4.19 -9.06
N ALA A 193 28.59 -4.24 -9.13
CA ALA A 193 27.76 -4.58 -7.98
C ALA A 193 27.94 -6.02 -7.48
N ARG A 194 28.29 -6.97 -8.35
CA ARG A 194 28.57 -8.37 -7.98
C ARG A 194 29.95 -8.60 -7.39
N SER A 195 30.83 -7.60 -7.42
CA SER A 195 32.21 -7.75 -6.92
C SER A 195 32.30 -7.81 -5.39
N ASP A 196 31.26 -7.34 -4.70
CA ASP A 196 31.10 -7.44 -3.24
C ASP A 196 29.74 -8.07 -2.91
N PRO A 197 29.69 -9.25 -2.26
CA PRO A 197 28.45 -9.91 -1.88
C PRO A 197 27.52 -9.10 -0.98
N ALA A 198 28.06 -8.23 -0.11
CA ALA A 198 27.26 -7.40 0.80
C ALA A 198 26.60 -6.24 0.03
N GLU A 199 27.38 -5.54 -0.79
CA GLU A 199 26.88 -4.50 -1.70
C GLU A 199 25.87 -5.06 -2.71
N TRP A 200 26.09 -6.30 -3.16
CA TRP A 200 25.16 -6.99 -4.05
C TRP A 200 23.79 -7.21 -3.41
N VAL A 201 23.75 -7.71 -2.16
CA VAL A 201 22.49 -7.91 -1.41
C VAL A 201 21.79 -6.57 -1.14
N LEU A 202 22.56 -5.53 -0.76
CA LEU A 202 22.03 -4.18 -0.55
C LEU A 202 21.43 -3.61 -1.83
N LEU A 203 22.10 -3.80 -2.97
CA LEU A 203 21.60 -3.40 -4.26
C LEU A 203 20.32 -4.17 -4.61
N GLN A 204 20.31 -5.50 -4.50
CA GLN A 204 19.11 -6.31 -4.76
C GLN A 204 17.91 -5.81 -3.94
N ARG A 205 18.10 -5.49 -2.66
CA ARG A 205 17.07 -4.89 -1.79
C ARG A 205 16.61 -3.51 -2.29
N LYS A 206 17.55 -2.62 -2.63
CA LYS A 206 17.25 -1.26 -3.13
C LYS A 206 16.53 -1.27 -4.49
N LEU A 207 16.94 -2.16 -5.39
CA LEU A 207 16.31 -2.35 -6.69
C LEU A 207 14.93 -2.94 -6.55
N PHE A 208 14.77 -3.96 -5.71
CA PHE A 208 13.46 -4.49 -5.36
C PHE A 208 12.55 -3.40 -4.79
N TRP A 209 13.04 -2.61 -3.83
CA TRP A 209 12.28 -1.51 -3.23
C TRP A 209 11.82 -0.49 -4.27
N THR A 210 12.76 -0.05 -5.11
CA THR A 210 12.48 0.95 -6.15
C THR A 210 11.48 0.43 -7.17
N LEU A 211 11.71 -0.78 -7.69
CA LEU A 211 10.93 -1.40 -8.76
C LEU A 211 9.54 -1.86 -8.29
N GLN A 212 9.44 -2.48 -7.12
CA GLN A 212 8.19 -3.09 -6.64
C GLN A 212 7.36 -2.12 -5.80
N ILE A 213 7.99 -1.30 -4.97
CA ILE A 213 7.28 -0.49 -3.97
C ILE A 213 7.16 0.96 -4.44
N GLY A 214 8.27 1.54 -4.88
CA GLY A 214 8.30 2.91 -5.39
C GLY A 214 7.51 3.07 -6.68
N GLN A 215 7.57 2.10 -7.61
CA GLN A 215 7.04 2.29 -8.97
C GLN A 215 5.59 1.84 -9.17
N ARG A 216 5.10 0.84 -8.43
CA ARG A 216 3.76 0.26 -8.65
C ARG A 216 2.61 0.99 -7.93
N TRP A 217 2.88 1.86 -6.96
CA TRP A 217 1.85 2.60 -6.20
C TRP A 217 0.82 3.38 -7.06
N PRO A 218 1.23 4.23 -8.02
CA PRO A 218 0.29 4.96 -8.85
C PRO A 218 -0.57 4.02 -9.72
N LEU A 219 0.03 2.95 -10.25
CA LEU A 219 -0.63 1.96 -11.11
C LEU A 219 -1.80 1.25 -10.41
N TYR A 220 -1.71 1.08 -9.09
CA TYR A 220 -2.74 0.41 -8.31
C TYR A 220 -3.79 1.37 -7.75
N LYS A 221 -3.41 2.59 -7.35
CA LYS A 221 -4.40 3.68 -7.09
C LYS A 221 -5.37 3.80 -8.27
N LEU A 222 -4.86 3.62 -9.47
CA LEU A 222 -5.60 3.60 -10.73
C LEU A 222 -6.53 2.40 -10.88
N HIS A 223 -6.05 1.19 -10.59
CA HIS A 223 -6.90 0.00 -10.58
C HIS A 223 -8.04 0.13 -9.56
N SER A 224 -7.78 0.54 -8.33
CA SER A 224 -8.78 0.62 -7.25
C SER A 224 -9.89 1.61 -7.59
N ILE A 225 -9.54 2.78 -8.14
CA ILE A 225 -10.50 3.78 -8.63
C ILE A 225 -11.39 3.22 -9.75
N MET A 226 -10.86 2.34 -10.61
CA MET A 226 -11.61 1.74 -11.73
C MET A 226 -12.41 0.49 -11.35
N SER A 227 -12.02 -0.25 -10.30
CA SER A 227 -12.67 -1.50 -9.91
C SER A 227 -13.90 -1.36 -9.00
N ASN A 228 -14.32 -0.15 -8.64
CA ASN A 228 -15.38 0.07 -7.64
C ASN A 228 -16.80 0.18 -8.27
N PRO A 229 -17.75 -0.76 -8.00
CA PRO A 229 -18.93 -1.04 -8.84
C PRO A 229 -20.18 -0.16 -8.60
N ARG A 230 -20.04 1.15 -8.30
CA ARG A 230 -21.21 2.06 -8.20
C ARG A 230 -21.75 2.42 -9.60
N PRO A 231 -23.06 2.72 -9.76
CA PRO A 231 -23.72 2.73 -11.07
C PRO A 231 -23.02 3.70 -12.02
N TYR A 232 -22.38 3.13 -13.04
CA TYR A 232 -21.47 3.84 -13.91
C TYR A 232 -22.23 4.68 -14.93
N SER A 233 -21.85 5.95 -15.06
CA SER A 233 -22.28 6.76 -16.21
C SER A 233 -21.70 6.19 -17.51
N PRO A 234 -22.36 6.36 -18.66
CA PRO A 234 -21.87 5.88 -19.96
C PRO A 234 -20.45 6.36 -20.31
N GLU A 235 -20.06 7.56 -19.86
CA GLU A 235 -18.72 8.12 -20.04
C GLU A 235 -17.65 7.36 -19.24
N LYS A 236 -17.95 6.95 -18.00
CA LYS A 236 -17.03 6.12 -17.22
C LYS A 236 -16.89 4.72 -17.80
N GLN A 237 -17.98 4.14 -18.32
CA GLN A 237 -17.93 2.83 -18.95
C GLN A 237 -17.02 2.81 -20.18
N LYS A 238 -17.08 3.84 -21.04
CA LYS A 238 -16.17 3.99 -22.19
C LYS A 238 -14.70 3.99 -21.76
N ILE A 239 -14.36 4.62 -20.64
CA ILE A 239 -12.98 4.68 -20.16
C ILE A 239 -12.53 3.35 -19.57
N VAL A 240 -13.41 2.64 -18.86
CA VAL A 240 -13.16 1.26 -18.41
C VAL A 240 -12.93 0.32 -19.59
N ASP A 241 -13.69 0.47 -20.68
CA ASP A 241 -13.53 -0.36 -21.87
C ASP A 241 -12.21 -0.05 -22.61
N ARG A 242 -11.80 1.22 -22.68
CA ARG A 242 -10.46 1.61 -23.19
C ARG A 242 -9.34 1.05 -22.32
N PHE A 243 -9.51 1.06 -21.00
CA PHE A 243 -8.54 0.44 -20.10
C PHE A 243 -8.44 -1.07 -20.30
N ARG A 244 -9.57 -1.75 -20.47
CA ARG A 244 -9.59 -3.19 -20.81
C ARG A 244 -8.83 -3.48 -22.10
N ALA A 245 -8.89 -2.59 -23.09
CA ALA A 245 -8.10 -2.72 -24.31
C ALA A 245 -6.58 -2.67 -24.04
N CYS A 246 -6.16 -2.00 -22.97
CA CYS A 246 -4.78 -1.90 -22.50
C CYS A 246 -4.39 -2.92 -21.41
N GLN A 247 -5.26 -3.87 -21.09
CA GLN A 247 -4.98 -4.90 -20.08
C GLN A 247 -3.87 -5.89 -20.53
N SER A 248 -3.70 -6.06 -21.85
CA SER A 248 -2.61 -6.83 -22.44
C SER A 248 -1.25 -6.21 -22.10
N LEU A 249 -1.13 -4.88 -22.17
CA LEU A 249 0.08 -4.14 -21.80
C LEU A 249 0.47 -4.40 -20.35
N GLN A 250 -0.50 -4.32 -19.43
CA GLN A 250 -0.24 -4.59 -18.01
C GLN A 250 0.29 -6.01 -17.80
N THR A 251 -0.32 -6.98 -18.46
CA THR A 251 0.10 -8.39 -18.38
C THR A 251 1.50 -8.60 -18.96
N SER A 252 1.80 -7.97 -20.10
CA SER A 252 3.13 -8.00 -20.73
C SER A 252 4.19 -7.36 -19.83
N PHE A 253 3.87 -6.20 -19.24
CA PHE A 253 4.76 -5.48 -18.33
C PHE A 253 5.06 -6.33 -17.10
N ASP A 254 4.03 -6.84 -16.42
CA ASP A 254 4.19 -7.65 -15.20
C ASP A 254 5.05 -8.88 -15.48
N ARG A 255 4.85 -9.57 -16.60
CA ARG A 255 5.70 -10.72 -16.99
C ARG A 255 7.16 -10.34 -17.21
N LEU A 256 7.43 -9.24 -17.93
CA LEU A 256 8.80 -8.79 -18.21
C LEU A 256 9.49 -8.38 -16.90
N PHE A 257 8.78 -7.62 -16.09
CA PHE A 257 9.22 -7.12 -14.81
C PHE A 257 9.50 -8.24 -13.80
N ASP A 258 8.60 -9.23 -13.70
CA ASP A 258 8.77 -10.38 -12.80
C ASP A 258 9.99 -11.21 -13.21
N ARG A 259 10.19 -11.44 -14.52
CA ARG A 259 11.38 -12.12 -15.05
C ARG A 259 12.67 -11.36 -14.75
N PHE A 260 12.67 -10.05 -15.00
CA PHE A 260 13.81 -9.19 -14.72
C PHE A 260 14.16 -9.19 -13.22
N THR A 261 13.15 -9.01 -12.37
CA THR A 261 13.30 -9.07 -10.91
C THR A 261 13.87 -10.42 -10.47
N ALA A 262 13.31 -11.53 -10.94
CA ALA A 262 13.82 -12.86 -10.65
C ALA A 262 15.27 -13.05 -11.10
N SER A 263 15.64 -12.55 -12.28
CA SER A 263 17.02 -12.63 -12.78
C SER A 263 18.03 -11.91 -11.87
N ILE A 264 17.63 -10.76 -11.33
CA ILE A 264 18.42 -10.03 -10.33
C ILE A 264 18.61 -10.87 -9.07
N PHE A 265 17.54 -11.47 -8.55
CA PHE A 265 17.59 -12.25 -7.30
C PHE A 265 18.37 -13.55 -7.43
N PHE A 266 18.17 -14.29 -8.53
CA PHE A 266 18.81 -15.60 -8.75
C PHE A 266 20.18 -15.51 -9.40
N ASN A 267 20.79 -14.31 -9.43
CA ASN A 267 22.12 -14.08 -9.98
C ASN A 267 22.26 -14.52 -11.45
N GLN A 268 21.18 -14.41 -12.22
CA GLN A 268 21.18 -14.71 -13.65
C GLN A 268 21.54 -13.45 -14.43
N PRO A 269 22.04 -13.55 -15.67
CA PRO A 269 22.20 -12.39 -16.52
C PRO A 269 20.83 -11.72 -16.66
N PRO A 270 20.71 -10.44 -16.26
CA PRO A 270 19.55 -9.67 -16.62
C PRO A 270 19.60 -9.54 -18.14
N LEU A 271 18.49 -9.89 -18.79
CA LEU A 271 18.33 -9.68 -20.20
C LEU A 271 16.95 -9.07 -20.33
N LEU A 272 16.88 -7.75 -20.17
CA LEU A 272 15.80 -7.01 -20.78
C LEU A 272 15.89 -7.28 -22.29
N ASP A 273 15.21 -8.35 -22.72
CA ASP A 273 15.21 -8.76 -24.11
C ASP A 273 14.73 -7.57 -24.95
N SER A 274 15.62 -7.06 -25.80
CA SER A 274 15.38 -5.88 -26.63
C SER A 274 14.10 -5.99 -27.44
N ARG A 275 13.72 -7.21 -27.85
CA ARG A 275 12.48 -7.49 -28.57
C ARG A 275 11.25 -7.34 -27.67
N SER A 276 11.30 -7.93 -26.47
CA SER A 276 10.25 -7.80 -25.46
C SER A 276 10.06 -6.34 -25.00
N LEU A 277 11.16 -5.61 -24.79
CA LEU A 277 11.13 -4.19 -24.44
C LEU A 277 10.54 -3.33 -25.57
N SER A 278 10.99 -3.55 -26.82
CA SER A 278 10.48 -2.80 -27.98
C SER A 278 8.99 -3.08 -28.23
N LYS A 279 8.56 -4.33 -28.06
CA LYS A 279 7.15 -4.71 -28.13
C LYS A 279 6.34 -3.99 -27.07
N LEU A 280 6.82 -3.98 -25.82
CA LEU A 280 6.14 -3.34 -24.70
C LEU A 280 6.04 -1.83 -24.90
N LEU A 281 7.11 -1.17 -25.35
CA LEU A 281 7.08 0.26 -25.71
C LEU A 281 6.09 0.54 -26.86
N GLY A 282 5.96 -0.36 -27.82
CA GLY A 282 4.92 -0.29 -28.86
C GLY A 282 3.51 -0.37 -28.28
N GLU A 283 3.23 -1.39 -27.45
CA GLU A 283 1.95 -1.55 -26.73
C GLU A 283 1.63 -0.31 -25.87
N MET A 284 2.64 0.32 -25.26
CA MET A 284 2.48 1.56 -24.49
C MET A 284 2.07 2.73 -25.38
N ASN A 285 2.73 2.93 -26.52
CA ASN A 285 2.39 4.02 -27.44
C ASN A 285 0.98 3.84 -28.03
N GLU A 286 0.61 2.62 -28.42
CA GLU A 286 -0.76 2.30 -28.87
C GLU A 286 -1.81 2.64 -27.79
N CYS A 287 -1.47 2.35 -26.55
CA CYS A 287 -2.27 2.69 -25.39
C CYS A 287 -2.29 4.19 -25.07
N GLU A 288 -1.18 4.92 -25.24
CA GLU A 288 -1.16 6.39 -25.16
C GLU A 288 -2.10 6.97 -26.22
N ASP A 289 -2.04 6.50 -27.46
CA ASP A 289 -2.88 6.98 -28.57
C ASP A 289 -4.38 6.72 -28.33
N LEU A 290 -4.74 5.50 -27.88
CA LEU A 290 -6.12 5.12 -27.54
C LEU A 290 -6.73 5.97 -26.41
N LEU A 291 -5.88 6.52 -25.53
CA LEU A 291 -6.30 7.27 -24.35
C LEU A 291 -6.02 8.77 -24.45
N ALA A 292 -5.27 9.20 -25.46
CA ALA A 292 -5.06 10.59 -25.81
C ALA A 292 -6.32 11.24 -26.39
N ASP A 293 -7.16 10.47 -27.08
CA ASP A 293 -8.43 10.85 -27.72
C ASP A 293 -8.50 12.31 -28.20
N ARG A 294 -8.31 12.45 -29.52
CA ARG A 294 -9.09 13.43 -30.27
C ARG A 294 -10.56 12.99 -30.29
#